data_AF-A0A1Y0H6S6-F1
#
_entry.id   AF-A0A1Y0H6S6-F1
#
_cell.length_a   1.000
_cell.length_b   1.000
_cell.length_c   1.000
_cell.angle_alpha   90.00
_cell.angle_beta   90.00
_cell.angle_gamma   90.00
#
_symmetry.space_group_name_H-M   'P 1'
#
loop_
_entity.id
_entity.type
_entity.pdbx_description
1 polymer ?
#
loop_
_entity_poly.entity_id
_entity_poly.type
_entity_poly.pdbx_seq_one_letter_code
_entity_poly.pdbx_strand_id
1 'polypeptide(L)'
;MDKSGDEHLVALQRLEEALNALAHQATAAQEFLLRRRFSSQMKHALKGHLQFSETLSGEILTLKPHWPGLEPGLLQECIECAEHTTTILSRFNAVSEQKRAPGPFDIEGVIAQIPKPIDSLSSIRDRLVSLRVRSLFPNESSPVDASVNHTNVSGDDEVDLGKGNSMRALHLADEMESQAHTLLDGHRKSSPFTGTPILSEAVVFSSSLLAITISRLSPNRGSMSDALFAIALVTAALSLPSIVRDLVFRAKTSKAVKARARLLLAASSQIKASQGVITSAPMIEIIEFALRHRHDETEYKTFDLKTEELKALSAGTPPSGPTAIATQ
;
A
#
# COMPACT_ATOMS: atom_id res chain seq x y z
N MET A 1 39.72 -2.87 -17.94
CA MET A 1 38.44 -2.39 -18.50
C MET A 1 37.35 -3.15 -17.78
N ASP A 2 36.78 -2.54 -16.75
CA ASP A 2 35.80 -3.15 -15.86
C ASP A 2 34.42 -3.20 -16.52
N LYS A 3 34.18 -4.24 -17.32
CA LYS A 3 32.87 -4.49 -17.95
C LYS A 3 31.73 -4.62 -16.93
N SER A 4 32.05 -5.00 -15.70
CA SER A 4 31.09 -5.16 -14.60
C SER A 4 30.46 -3.84 -14.14
N GLY A 5 31.17 -2.71 -14.22
CA GLY A 5 30.64 -1.42 -13.80
C GLY A 5 29.57 -0.90 -14.75
N ASP A 6 29.82 -1.05 -16.05
CA ASP A 6 28.90 -0.60 -17.10
C ASP A 6 27.61 -1.43 -17.13
N GLU A 7 27.68 -2.74 -16.90
CA GLU A 7 26.50 -3.61 -16.83
C GLU A 7 25.55 -3.25 -15.69
N HIS A 8 26.08 -2.86 -14.53
CA HIS A 8 25.26 -2.44 -13.39
C HIS A 8 24.57 -1.10 -13.64
N LEU A 9 25.28 -0.12 -14.23
CA LEU A 9 24.68 1.17 -14.59
C LEU A 9 23.58 1.01 -15.63
N VAL A 10 23.78 0.13 -16.63
CA VAL A 10 22.75 -0.20 -17.62
C VAL A 10 21.54 -0.86 -16.96
N ALA A 11 21.74 -1.76 -15.99
CA ALA A 11 20.62 -2.38 -15.26
C ALA A 11 19.82 -1.34 -14.44
N LEU A 12 20.49 -0.40 -13.78
CA LEU A 12 19.80 0.68 -13.04
C LEU A 12 18.99 1.58 -13.98
N GLN A 13 19.53 1.90 -15.17
CA GLN A 13 18.79 2.66 -16.17
C GLN A 13 17.57 1.89 -16.69
N ARG A 14 17.72 0.59 -16.98
CA ARG A 14 16.60 -0.27 -17.40
C ARG A 14 15.51 -0.33 -16.34
N LEU A 15 15.87 -0.39 -15.07
CA LEU A 15 14.90 -0.36 -13.98
C LEU A 15 14.10 0.95 -13.97
N GLU A 16 14.77 2.08 -14.12
CA GLU A 16 14.10 3.38 -14.20
C GLU A 16 13.13 3.45 -15.39
N GLU A 17 13.55 2.98 -16.56
CA GLU A 17 12.69 2.90 -17.76
C GLU A 17 11.48 1.98 -17.53
N ALA A 18 11.70 0.80 -16.93
CA ALA A 18 10.64 -0.17 -16.65
C ALA A 18 9.61 0.36 -15.63
N LEU A 19 10.05 1.02 -14.56
CA LEU A 19 9.16 1.60 -13.55
C LEU A 19 8.37 2.79 -14.11
N ASN A 20 9.00 3.64 -14.92
CA ASN A 20 8.33 4.76 -15.61
C ASN A 20 7.28 4.23 -16.61
N ALA A 21 7.62 3.18 -17.37
CA ALA A 21 6.68 2.54 -18.28
C ALA A 21 5.49 1.94 -17.52
N LEU A 22 5.74 1.27 -16.39
CA LEU A 22 4.68 0.74 -15.53
C LEU A 22 3.76 1.84 -15.01
N ALA A 23 4.32 2.92 -14.46
CA ALA A 23 3.54 4.05 -13.98
C ALA A 23 2.66 4.64 -15.10
N HIS A 24 3.25 4.88 -16.28
CA HIS A 24 2.51 5.41 -17.42
C HIS A 24 1.37 4.49 -17.88
N GLN A 25 1.62 3.18 -17.98
CA GLN A 25 0.60 2.21 -18.37
C GLN A 25 -0.50 2.07 -17.32
N ALA A 26 -0.17 2.16 -16.03
CA ALA A 26 -1.15 2.16 -14.94
C ALA A 26 -2.08 3.37 -15.02
N THR A 27 -1.52 4.58 -15.21
CA THR A 27 -2.32 5.80 -15.40
C THR A 27 -3.22 5.69 -16.64
N ALA A 28 -2.68 5.22 -17.78
CA ALA A 28 -3.45 5.02 -19.01
C ALA A 28 -4.61 4.02 -18.84
N ALA A 29 -4.34 2.89 -18.16
CA ALA A 29 -5.36 1.89 -17.85
C ALA A 29 -6.43 2.44 -16.90
N GLN A 30 -6.06 3.30 -15.95
CA GLN A 30 -7.00 3.95 -15.04
C GLN A 30 -7.91 4.92 -15.78
N GLU A 31 -7.36 5.76 -16.68
CA GLU A 31 -8.18 6.62 -17.53
C GLU A 31 -9.14 5.82 -18.40
N PHE A 32 -8.68 4.71 -18.97
CA PHE A 32 -9.51 3.82 -19.77
C PHE A 32 -10.69 3.24 -18.96
N LEU A 33 -10.44 2.78 -17.72
CA LEU A 33 -11.48 2.29 -16.81
C LEU A 33 -12.52 3.35 -16.44
N LEU A 34 -12.09 4.60 -16.31
CA LEU A 34 -12.99 5.72 -16.01
C LEU A 34 -13.91 6.05 -17.18
N ARG A 35 -13.38 6.04 -18.42
CA ARG A 35 -14.12 6.41 -19.64
C ARG A 35 -15.14 5.37 -20.11
N ARG A 36 -15.01 4.09 -19.73
CA ARG A 36 -15.87 2.99 -20.21
C ARG A 36 -16.92 2.55 -19.20
N ARG A 37 -18.02 1.97 -19.68
CA ARG A 37 -19.07 1.35 -18.83
C ARG A 37 -18.70 -0.10 -18.53
N PHE A 38 -18.06 -0.33 -17.39
CA PHE A 38 -17.88 -1.65 -16.79
C PHE A 38 -18.79 -1.82 -15.58
N SER A 39 -18.99 -3.06 -15.14
CA SER A 39 -19.68 -3.33 -13.88
C SER A 39 -18.93 -2.64 -12.73
N SER A 40 -19.68 -2.13 -11.76
CA SER A 40 -19.07 -1.38 -10.65
C SER A 40 -18.07 -2.20 -9.86
N GLN A 41 -18.30 -3.51 -9.72
CA GLN A 41 -17.45 -4.42 -8.97
C GLN A 41 -16.09 -4.61 -9.66
N MET A 42 -16.09 -4.81 -10.97
CA MET A 42 -14.86 -4.98 -11.76
C MET A 42 -14.06 -3.68 -11.83
N LYS A 43 -14.73 -2.52 -11.94
CA LYS A 43 -14.06 -1.22 -11.86
C LYS A 43 -13.32 -1.04 -10.54
N HIS A 44 -13.95 -1.39 -9.42
CA HIS A 44 -13.34 -1.24 -8.10
C HIS A 44 -12.15 -2.16 -7.91
N ALA A 45 -12.30 -3.43 -8.27
CA ALA A 45 -11.22 -4.42 -8.14
C ALA A 45 -9.99 -3.98 -8.95
N LEU A 46 -10.15 -3.66 -10.24
CA LEU A 46 -9.03 -3.29 -11.08
C LEU A 46 -8.47 -1.90 -10.73
N LYS A 47 -9.31 -0.93 -10.36
CA LYS A 47 -8.85 0.39 -9.93
C LYS A 47 -7.89 0.30 -8.73
N GLY A 48 -8.19 -0.56 -7.76
CA GLY A 48 -7.32 -0.77 -6.60
C GLY A 48 -5.91 -1.22 -7.02
N HIS A 49 -5.83 -2.22 -7.89
CA HIS A 49 -4.56 -2.71 -8.41
C HIS A 49 -3.78 -1.64 -9.21
N LEU A 50 -4.46 -0.88 -10.08
CA LEU A 50 -3.79 0.15 -10.88
C LEU A 50 -3.24 1.29 -10.03
N GLN A 51 -4.03 1.78 -9.06
CA GLN A 51 -3.59 2.82 -8.13
C GLN A 51 -2.40 2.35 -7.28
N PHE A 52 -2.44 1.09 -6.85
CA PHE A 52 -1.33 0.49 -6.11
C PHE A 52 -0.08 0.35 -6.98
N SER A 53 -0.19 -0.08 -8.24
CA SER A 53 0.94 -0.13 -9.19
C SER A 53 1.58 1.23 -9.40
N GLU A 54 0.77 2.27 -9.66
CA GLU A 54 1.26 3.64 -9.86
C GLU A 54 2.00 4.15 -8.62
N THR A 55 1.41 3.94 -7.44
CA THR A 55 2.02 4.31 -6.15
C THR A 55 3.34 3.56 -5.95
N LEU A 56 3.34 2.25 -6.12
CA LEU A 56 4.50 1.39 -5.88
C LEU A 56 5.68 1.74 -6.81
N SER A 57 5.42 1.99 -8.09
CA SER A 57 6.47 2.45 -9.02
C SER A 57 7.08 3.77 -8.60
N GLY A 58 6.23 4.74 -8.23
CA GLY A 58 6.69 6.05 -7.74
C GLY A 58 7.56 5.91 -6.49
N GLU A 59 7.17 5.04 -5.56
CA GLU A 59 7.93 4.79 -4.35
C GLU A 59 9.31 4.18 -4.62
N ILE A 60 9.38 3.17 -5.47
CA ILE A 60 10.67 2.55 -5.82
C ILE A 60 11.58 3.59 -6.49
N LEU A 61 11.04 4.46 -7.34
CA LEU A 61 11.76 5.60 -7.93
C LEU A 61 12.27 6.59 -6.88
N THR A 62 11.50 6.90 -5.83
CA THR A 62 12.00 7.77 -4.73
C THR A 62 13.15 7.13 -3.94
N LEU A 63 13.27 5.80 -3.99
CA LEU A 63 14.33 5.03 -3.34
C LEU A 63 15.54 4.79 -4.25
N LYS A 64 15.62 5.45 -5.41
CA LYS A 64 16.73 5.38 -6.37
C LYS A 64 18.14 5.49 -5.75
N PRO A 65 18.40 6.39 -4.77
CA PRO A 65 19.71 6.45 -4.12
C PRO A 65 20.15 5.16 -3.43
N HIS A 66 19.23 4.26 -3.11
CA HIS A 66 19.49 3.00 -2.40
C HIS A 66 19.50 1.77 -3.32
N TRP A 67 19.21 1.93 -4.62
CA TRP A 67 19.26 0.83 -5.58
C TRP A 67 20.63 0.14 -5.70
N PRO A 68 21.78 0.86 -5.61
CA PRO A 68 23.09 0.19 -5.65
C PRO A 68 23.32 -0.78 -4.48
N GLY A 69 22.56 -0.65 -3.39
CA GLY A 69 22.59 -1.58 -2.26
C GLY A 69 21.74 -2.84 -2.46
N LEU A 70 21.02 -2.97 -3.58
CA LEU A 70 20.29 -4.20 -3.91
C LEU A 70 21.22 -5.25 -4.50
N GLU A 71 20.95 -6.50 -4.15
CA GLU A 71 21.57 -7.64 -4.81
C GLU A 71 21.21 -7.63 -6.31
N PRO A 72 22.15 -7.93 -7.22
CA PRO A 72 21.88 -7.92 -8.66
C PRO A 72 20.68 -8.78 -9.08
N GLY A 73 20.45 -9.91 -8.39
CA GLY A 73 19.29 -10.77 -8.62
C GLY A 73 17.96 -10.08 -8.31
N LEU A 74 17.88 -9.30 -7.22
CA LEU A 74 16.68 -8.53 -6.86
C LEU A 74 16.46 -7.35 -7.79
N LEU A 75 17.55 -6.72 -8.26
CA LEU A 75 17.46 -5.66 -9.27
C LEU A 75 16.84 -6.20 -10.57
N GLN A 76 17.33 -7.35 -11.04
CA GLN A 76 16.81 -8.02 -12.23
C GLN A 76 15.35 -8.47 -12.03
N GLU A 77 15.01 -9.05 -10.89
CA GLU A 77 13.62 -9.42 -10.55
C GLU A 77 12.69 -8.19 -10.58
N CYS A 78 13.16 -7.04 -10.09
CA CYS A 78 12.38 -5.80 -10.11
C CYS A 78 12.06 -5.36 -11.55
N ILE A 79 13.07 -5.39 -12.44
CA ILE A 79 12.91 -5.07 -13.86
C ILE A 79 11.88 -6.01 -14.49
N GLU A 80 12.06 -7.32 -14.31
CA GLU A 80 11.18 -8.34 -14.89
C GLU A 80 9.73 -8.20 -14.40
N CYS A 81 9.52 -7.95 -13.10
CA CYS A 81 8.19 -7.75 -12.55
C CYS A 81 7.53 -6.46 -13.08
N ALA A 82 8.30 -5.38 -13.22
CA ALA A 82 7.81 -4.12 -13.79
C ALA A 82 7.44 -4.29 -15.27
N GLU A 83 8.29 -4.92 -16.08
CA GLU A 83 8.03 -5.20 -17.50
C GLU A 83 6.86 -6.16 -17.70
N HIS A 84 6.75 -7.19 -16.87
CA HIS A 84 5.64 -8.14 -16.91
C HIS A 84 4.31 -7.45 -16.62
N THR A 85 4.26 -6.64 -15.56
CA THR A 85 3.06 -5.86 -15.21
C THR A 85 2.71 -4.87 -16.31
N THR A 86 3.71 -4.15 -16.85
CA THR A 86 3.56 -3.23 -17.98
C THR A 86 2.97 -3.94 -19.20
N THR A 87 3.41 -5.17 -19.50
CA THR A 87 2.90 -5.98 -20.61
C THR A 87 1.44 -6.38 -20.42
N ILE A 88 1.04 -6.73 -19.19
CA ILE A 88 -0.36 -7.03 -18.88
C ILE A 88 -1.24 -5.78 -19.10
N LEU A 89 -0.79 -4.63 -18.60
CA LEU A 89 -1.52 -3.36 -18.73
C LEU A 89 -1.57 -2.84 -20.16
N SER A 90 -0.49 -2.99 -20.92
CA SER A 90 -0.47 -2.58 -22.33
C SER A 90 -1.41 -3.43 -23.18
N ARG A 91 -1.51 -4.74 -22.92
CA ARG A 91 -2.52 -5.61 -23.56
C ARG A 91 -3.94 -5.18 -23.22
N PHE A 92 -4.20 -4.87 -21.95
CA PHE A 92 -5.49 -4.34 -21.51
C PHE A 92 -5.84 -3.02 -22.23
N ASN A 93 -4.88 -2.12 -22.36
CA ASN A 93 -5.02 -0.87 -23.10
C ASN A 93 -5.21 -1.12 -24.61
N ALA A 94 -4.51 -2.09 -25.22
CA ALA A 94 -4.65 -2.40 -26.64
C ALA A 94 -6.05 -2.93 -26.99
N VAL A 95 -6.72 -3.66 -26.09
CA VAL A 95 -8.12 -4.07 -26.26
C VAL A 95 -9.05 -2.86 -26.37
N SER A 96 -8.71 -1.72 -25.76
CA SER A 96 -9.43 -0.44 -25.92
C SER A 96 -9.38 0.10 -27.34
N GLU A 97 -8.20 0.03 -27.97
CA GLU A 97 -7.93 0.64 -29.27
C GLU A 97 -8.65 -0.08 -30.41
N GLN A 98 -8.95 -1.37 -30.23
CA GLN A 98 -9.68 -2.20 -31.18
C GLN A 98 -11.18 -1.86 -31.29
N LYS A 99 -11.65 -0.77 -30.66
CA LYS A 99 -13.07 -0.32 -30.62
C LYS A 99 -14.06 -1.35 -30.05
N ARG A 100 -13.60 -2.52 -29.61
CA ARG A 100 -14.39 -3.53 -28.90
C ARG A 100 -14.44 -3.18 -27.42
N ALA A 101 -15.59 -3.38 -26.77
CA ALA A 101 -15.65 -3.30 -25.32
C ALA A 101 -14.95 -4.54 -24.73
N PRO A 102 -14.00 -4.38 -23.78
CA PRO A 102 -13.42 -5.53 -23.09
C PRO A 102 -14.53 -6.37 -22.47
N GLY A 103 -14.51 -7.67 -22.74
CA GLY A 103 -15.42 -8.60 -22.11
C GLY A 103 -15.09 -8.79 -20.63
N PRO A 104 -16.00 -9.39 -19.85
CA PRO A 104 -15.72 -9.74 -18.46
C PRO A 104 -14.43 -10.56 -18.29
N PHE A 105 -14.18 -11.50 -19.21
CA PHE A 105 -13.00 -12.35 -19.24
C PHE A 105 -11.69 -11.59 -19.45
N ASP A 106 -11.69 -10.48 -20.19
CA ASP A 106 -10.49 -9.68 -20.42
C ASP A 106 -10.05 -9.00 -19.12
N ILE A 107 -11.01 -8.50 -18.34
CA ILE A 107 -10.76 -7.85 -17.05
C ILE A 107 -10.43 -8.87 -15.97
N GLU A 108 -11.15 -9.99 -15.91
CA GLU A 108 -10.86 -11.08 -14.97
C GLU A 108 -9.45 -11.64 -15.21
N GLY A 109 -9.06 -11.81 -16.48
CA GLY A 109 -7.70 -12.23 -16.85
C GLY A 109 -6.63 -11.27 -16.36
N VAL A 110 -6.88 -9.95 -16.43
CA VAL A 110 -5.98 -8.92 -15.92
C VAL A 110 -5.92 -8.96 -14.39
N ILE A 111 -7.08 -9.00 -13.71
CA ILE A 111 -7.17 -9.08 -12.25
C ILE A 111 -6.46 -10.33 -11.70
N ALA A 112 -6.49 -11.45 -12.43
CA ALA A 112 -5.83 -12.69 -12.02
C ALA A 112 -4.30 -12.65 -12.18
N GLN A 113 -3.78 -11.87 -13.15
CA GLN A 113 -2.36 -11.88 -13.51
C GLN A 113 -1.55 -10.77 -12.83
N ILE A 114 -2.17 -9.64 -12.50
CA ILE A 114 -1.50 -8.49 -11.88
C ILE A 114 -0.98 -8.74 -10.45
N PRO A 115 -1.67 -9.48 -9.55
CA PRO A 115 -1.28 -9.54 -8.13
C PRO A 115 0.13 -10.08 -7.90
N LYS A 116 0.50 -11.19 -8.56
CA LYS A 116 1.79 -11.85 -8.36
C LYS A 116 3.00 -10.94 -8.62
N PRO A 117 3.16 -10.29 -9.79
CA PRO A 117 4.29 -9.39 -10.02
C PRO A 117 4.25 -8.14 -9.13
N ILE A 118 3.06 -7.67 -8.74
CA ILE A 118 2.93 -6.58 -7.77
C ILE A 118 3.46 -6.98 -6.39
N ASP A 119 3.14 -8.19 -5.93
CA ASP A 119 3.61 -8.69 -4.62
C ASP A 119 5.14 -8.75 -4.57
N SER A 120 5.77 -9.20 -5.67
CA SER A 120 7.23 -9.17 -5.84
C SER A 120 7.79 -7.74 -5.79
N LEU A 121 7.19 -6.79 -6.53
CA LEU A 121 7.61 -5.39 -6.48
C LEU A 121 7.45 -4.79 -5.06
N SER A 122 6.40 -5.17 -4.33
CA SER A 122 6.19 -4.72 -2.94
C SER A 122 7.28 -5.25 -2.01
N SER A 123 7.65 -6.53 -2.15
CA SER A 123 8.76 -7.14 -1.39
C SER A 123 10.10 -6.43 -1.65
N ILE A 124 10.39 -6.11 -2.91
CA ILE A 124 11.61 -5.38 -3.29
C ILE A 124 11.59 -3.95 -2.72
N ARG A 125 10.43 -3.27 -2.79
CA ARG A 125 10.24 -1.97 -2.15
C ARG A 125 10.49 -2.03 -0.65
N ASP A 126 10.01 -3.05 0.04
CA ASP A 126 10.25 -3.24 1.47
C ASP A 126 11.75 -3.43 1.77
N ARG A 127 12.48 -4.15 0.92
CA ARG A 127 13.93 -4.29 1.04
C ARG A 127 14.66 -2.95 0.85
N LEU A 128 14.24 -2.13 -0.12
CA LEU A 128 14.79 -0.79 -0.32
C LEU A 128 14.51 0.15 0.86
N VAL A 129 13.30 0.09 1.43
CA VAL A 129 12.96 0.82 2.66
C VAL A 129 13.88 0.41 3.80
N SER A 130 14.15 -0.89 3.93
CA SER A 130 15.07 -1.45 4.93
C SER A 130 16.47 -0.87 4.80
N LEU A 131 17.01 -0.85 3.57
CA LEU A 131 18.31 -0.29 3.26
C LEU A 131 18.36 1.21 3.59
N ARG A 132 17.31 1.96 3.22
CA ARG A 132 17.19 3.38 3.56
C ARG A 132 17.26 3.60 5.07
N VAL A 133 16.43 2.91 5.84
CA VAL A 133 16.37 3.06 7.31
C VAL A 133 17.71 2.70 7.96
N ARG A 134 18.32 1.57 7.59
CA ARG A 134 19.61 1.13 8.14
C ARG A 134 20.76 2.07 7.77
N SER A 135 20.70 2.72 6.60
CA SER A 135 21.70 3.73 6.22
C SER A 135 21.61 5.01 7.06
N LEU A 136 20.43 5.31 7.61
CA LEU A 136 20.20 6.48 8.47
C LEU A 136 20.50 6.18 9.94
N PHE A 137 20.25 4.95 10.37
CA PHE A 137 20.44 4.49 11.75
C PHE A 137 21.34 3.24 11.77
N PRO A 138 22.66 3.40 11.60
CA PRO A 138 23.58 2.27 11.67
C PRO A 138 23.59 1.67 13.09
N ASN A 139 23.30 0.38 13.21
CA ASN A 139 23.52 -0.36 14.44
C ASN A 139 25.02 -0.66 14.60
N GLU A 140 25.60 -0.37 15.77
CA GLU A 140 27.00 -0.69 16.11
C GLU A 140 27.32 -2.20 16.06
N SER A 141 26.32 -3.07 15.91
CA SER A 141 26.43 -4.53 15.98
C SER A 141 26.31 -5.27 14.65
N SER A 142 26.19 -4.59 13.50
CA SER A 142 26.15 -5.25 12.20
C SER A 142 27.51 -5.10 11.48
N PRO A 143 28.23 -6.19 11.15
CA PRO A 143 29.38 -6.08 10.28
C PRO A 143 28.84 -5.70 8.90
N VAL A 144 29.02 -4.44 8.53
CA VAL A 144 28.77 -4.00 7.16
C VAL A 144 29.83 -4.68 6.31
N ASP A 145 29.40 -5.57 5.40
CA ASP A 145 30.22 -6.01 4.29
C ASP A 145 30.71 -4.76 3.54
N ALA A 146 31.97 -4.40 3.81
CA ALA A 146 32.68 -3.31 3.20
C ALA A 146 32.97 -3.66 1.74
N SER A 147 31.95 -3.52 0.89
CA SER A 147 32.04 -3.53 -0.57
C SER A 147 31.56 -2.20 -1.16
N VAL A 148 31.52 -1.14 -0.35
CA VAL A 148 31.58 0.23 -0.84
C VAL A 148 33.01 0.66 -0.62
N ASN A 149 33.78 0.83 -1.71
CA ASN A 149 35.13 1.38 -1.69
C ASN A 149 35.12 2.77 -1.02
N HIS A 150 35.23 2.81 0.30
CA HIS A 150 35.65 3.99 1.03
C HIS A 150 37.17 4.06 0.92
N THR A 151 37.63 4.69 -0.16
CA THR A 151 38.97 5.27 -0.20
C THR A 151 39.16 6.17 1.01
N ASN A 152 40.07 5.76 1.91
CA ASN A 152 40.72 6.53 2.99
C ASN A 152 39.97 7.79 3.44
N VAL A 153 39.15 7.63 4.47
CA VAL A 153 38.45 8.75 5.11
C VAL A 153 39.13 9.00 6.46
N SER A 154 39.82 10.14 6.55
CA SER A 154 40.41 10.71 7.77
C SER A 154 39.32 11.02 8.80
N GLY A 155 39.65 10.97 10.10
CA GLY A 155 38.73 11.16 11.23
C GLY A 155 37.98 12.50 11.34
N ASP A 156 38.11 13.42 10.37
CA ASP A 156 37.30 14.65 10.28
C ASP A 156 35.97 14.44 9.53
N ASP A 157 35.88 13.44 8.64
CA ASP A 157 34.70 13.18 7.82
C ASP A 157 33.62 12.35 8.57
N GLU A 158 33.97 11.66 9.66
CA GLU A 158 33.03 10.87 10.47
C GLU A 158 32.04 11.77 11.21
N VAL A 159 32.49 12.95 11.63
CA VAL A 159 31.66 13.98 12.29
C VAL A 159 30.69 14.63 11.30
N ASP A 160 31.09 14.80 10.03
CA ASP A 160 30.24 15.35 8.97
C ASP A 160 29.25 14.32 8.41
N LEU A 161 29.62 13.04 8.36
CA LEU A 161 28.71 11.93 8.03
C LEU A 161 27.61 11.77 9.09
N GLY A 162 27.95 11.87 10.38
CA GLY A 162 26.98 11.82 11.48
C GLY A 162 25.94 12.95 11.43
N LYS A 163 26.39 14.18 11.12
CA LYS A 163 25.49 15.34 10.92
C LYS A 163 24.63 15.19 9.66
N GLY A 164 25.21 14.68 8.58
CA GLY A 164 24.49 14.41 7.33
C GLY A 164 23.38 13.37 7.50
N ASN A 165 23.64 12.30 8.25
CA ASN A 165 22.65 11.26 8.53
C ASN A 165 21.54 11.76 9.46
N SER A 166 21.86 12.54 10.49
CA SER A 166 20.87 13.20 11.35
C SER A 166 19.93 14.11 10.55
N MET A 167 20.45 14.94 9.65
CA MET A 167 19.61 15.80 8.79
C MET A 167 18.70 14.98 7.87
N ARG A 168 19.21 13.90 7.26
CA ARG A 168 18.41 13.00 6.42
C ARG A 168 17.34 12.24 7.21
N ALA A 169 17.64 11.87 8.46
CA ALA A 169 16.69 11.27 9.38
C ALA A 169 15.57 12.25 9.76
N LEU A 170 15.89 13.52 10.00
CA LEU A 170 14.89 14.57 10.23
C LEU A 170 14.00 14.79 9.00
N HIS A 171 14.57 14.80 7.80
CA HIS A 171 13.79 14.86 6.56
C HIS A 171 12.88 13.62 6.40
N LEU A 172 13.36 12.42 6.76
CA LEU A 172 12.51 11.22 6.81
C LEU A 172 11.35 11.41 7.80
N ALA A 173 11.59 12.01 8.96
CA ALA A 173 10.54 12.30 9.94
C ALA A 173 9.48 13.26 9.38
N ASP A 174 9.89 14.30 8.66
CA ASP A 174 8.97 15.22 7.97
C ASP A 174 8.16 14.51 6.87
N GLU A 175 8.80 13.60 6.11
CA GLU A 175 8.13 12.77 5.12
C GLU A 175 7.07 11.87 5.76
N MET A 176 7.39 11.21 6.88
CA MET A 176 6.47 10.35 7.63
C MET A 176 5.26 11.11 8.17
N GLU A 177 5.48 12.32 8.68
CA GLU A 177 4.41 13.20 9.16
C GLU A 177 3.50 13.65 8.01
N SER A 178 4.09 14.13 6.91
CA SER A 178 3.35 14.51 5.70
C SER A 178 2.51 13.35 5.14
N GLN A 179 3.08 12.13 5.13
CA GLN A 179 2.37 10.91 4.73
C GLN A 179 1.20 10.59 5.66
N ALA A 180 1.40 10.69 6.98
CA ALA A 180 0.33 10.46 7.95
C ALA A 180 -0.84 11.45 7.75
N HIS A 181 -0.55 12.72 7.51
CA HIS A 181 -1.57 13.73 7.19
C HIS A 181 -2.28 13.43 5.87
N THR A 182 -1.54 13.04 4.84
CA THR A 182 -2.10 12.67 3.53
C THR A 182 -3.05 11.46 3.64
N LEU A 183 -2.69 10.47 4.46
CA LEU A 183 -3.54 9.31 4.75
C LEU A 183 -4.85 9.72 5.45
N LEU A 184 -4.75 10.59 6.46
CA LEU A 184 -5.92 11.08 7.20
C LEU A 184 -6.83 11.96 6.33
N ASP A 185 -6.25 12.83 5.50
CA ASP A 185 -6.98 13.70 4.59
C ASP A 185 -7.63 12.91 3.45
N GLY A 186 -6.92 11.95 2.87
CA GLY A 186 -7.46 11.02 1.88
C GLY A 186 -8.62 10.22 2.45
N HIS A 187 -8.52 9.77 3.70
CA HIS A 187 -9.61 9.10 4.39
C HIS A 187 -10.79 10.03 4.69
N ARG A 188 -10.55 11.28 5.09
CA ARG A 188 -11.61 12.27 5.35
C ARG A 188 -12.37 12.65 4.07
N LYS A 189 -11.67 12.73 2.93
CA LYS A 189 -12.25 13.03 1.61
C LYS A 189 -13.00 11.84 1.02
N SER A 190 -12.61 10.61 1.33
CA SER A 190 -13.35 9.41 0.97
C SER A 190 -14.50 9.19 1.95
N SER A 191 -15.69 9.70 1.60
CA SER A 191 -16.89 9.46 2.40
C SER A 191 -17.11 7.95 2.57
N PRO A 192 -17.50 7.48 3.78
CA PRO A 192 -17.84 6.07 3.99
C PRO A 192 -18.97 5.60 3.06
N PHE A 193 -19.76 6.53 2.49
CA PHE A 193 -20.87 6.26 1.59
C PHE A 193 -20.56 6.40 0.08
N THR A 194 -19.35 6.83 -0.30
CA THR A 194 -19.00 7.04 -1.73
C THR A 194 -18.52 5.78 -2.45
N GLY A 195 -18.61 4.62 -1.81
CA GLY A 195 -18.49 3.35 -2.52
C GLY A 195 -19.78 3.03 -3.25
N THR A 196 -19.75 3.05 -4.58
CA THR A 196 -20.88 2.65 -5.42
C THR A 196 -21.51 1.29 -5.06
N PRO A 197 -20.81 0.25 -4.52
CA PRO A 197 -21.50 -1.00 -4.14
C PRO A 197 -22.53 -0.82 -3.00
N ILE A 198 -22.21 -0.12 -1.90
CA ILE A 198 -23.18 0.10 -0.80
C ILE A 198 -24.38 0.86 -1.29
N LEU A 199 -24.17 1.93 -2.07
CA LEU A 199 -25.29 2.76 -2.50
C LEU A 199 -26.26 1.95 -3.36
N SER A 200 -25.74 1.12 -4.28
CA SER A 200 -26.58 0.24 -5.09
C SER A 200 -27.29 -0.83 -4.26
N GLU A 201 -26.61 -1.48 -3.33
CA GLU A 201 -27.20 -2.53 -2.49
C GLU A 201 -28.19 -1.95 -1.48
N ALA A 202 -27.91 -0.79 -0.90
CA ALA A 202 -28.81 -0.09 0.00
C ALA A 202 -30.07 0.41 -0.73
N VAL A 203 -29.95 0.85 -1.98
CA VAL A 203 -31.11 1.18 -2.83
C VAL A 203 -31.95 -0.07 -3.11
N VAL A 204 -31.31 -1.20 -3.45
CA VAL A 204 -32.00 -2.49 -3.67
C VAL A 204 -32.69 -2.99 -2.39
N PHE A 205 -32.02 -2.87 -1.24
CA PHE A 205 -32.59 -3.24 0.06
C PHE A 205 -33.77 -2.33 0.42
N SER A 206 -33.64 -1.02 0.24
CA SER A 206 -34.68 -0.04 0.54
C SER A 206 -35.89 -0.18 -0.39
N SER A 207 -35.67 -0.44 -1.69
CA SER A 207 -36.77 -0.69 -2.64
C SER A 207 -37.48 -2.01 -2.35
N SER A 208 -36.74 -3.04 -1.91
CA SER A 208 -37.32 -4.30 -1.48
C SER A 208 -38.17 -4.14 -0.20
N LEU A 209 -37.68 -3.38 0.79
CA LEU A 209 -38.46 -3.03 1.98
C LEU A 209 -39.74 -2.25 1.62
N LEU A 210 -39.62 -1.27 0.72
CA LEU A 210 -40.76 -0.50 0.24
C LEU A 210 -41.78 -1.42 -0.45
N ALA A 211 -41.34 -2.33 -1.32
CA ALA A 211 -42.21 -3.30 -1.98
C ALA A 211 -42.91 -4.24 -0.97
N ILE A 212 -42.21 -4.68 0.08
CA ILE A 212 -42.78 -5.48 1.19
C ILE A 212 -43.87 -4.68 1.90
N THR A 213 -43.61 -3.41 2.24
CA THR A 213 -44.59 -2.55 2.93
C THR A 213 -45.83 -2.26 2.06
N ILE A 214 -45.66 -1.95 0.78
CA ILE A 214 -46.75 -1.72 -0.17
C ILE A 214 -47.58 -3.00 -0.35
N SER A 215 -46.93 -4.16 -0.48
CA SER A 215 -47.61 -5.45 -0.63
C SER A 215 -48.45 -5.82 0.60
N ARG A 216 -48.02 -5.41 1.81
CA ARG A 216 -48.80 -5.61 3.05
C ARG A 216 -49.95 -4.62 3.23
N LEU A 217 -49.84 -3.41 2.66
CA LEU A 217 -50.88 -2.37 2.72
C LEU A 217 -51.92 -2.51 1.60
N SER A 218 -51.66 -3.32 0.57
CA SER A 218 -52.59 -3.54 -0.54
C SER A 218 -53.80 -4.39 -0.10
N PRO A 219 -55.04 -3.92 -0.31
CA PRO A 219 -56.24 -4.69 0.01
C PRO A 219 -56.51 -5.84 -0.97
N ASN A 220 -55.84 -5.89 -2.11
CA ASN A 220 -56.02 -6.92 -3.14
C ASN A 220 -54.93 -8.01 -3.03
N ARG A 221 -55.23 -9.09 -2.30
CA ARG A 221 -54.34 -10.25 -2.13
C ARG A 221 -54.61 -11.30 -3.22
N GLY A 222 -53.93 -11.14 -4.36
CA GLY A 222 -53.85 -12.18 -5.39
C GLY A 222 -52.51 -12.93 -5.35
N SER A 223 -52.41 -14.10 -5.98
CA SER A 223 -51.19 -14.94 -6.00
C SER A 223 -49.95 -14.21 -6.52
N MET A 224 -50.12 -13.22 -7.41
CA MET A 224 -49.04 -12.36 -7.91
C MET A 224 -48.47 -11.43 -6.84
N SER A 225 -49.28 -10.98 -5.88
CA SER A 225 -48.84 -10.14 -4.76
C SER A 225 -47.96 -10.93 -3.79
N ASP A 226 -48.31 -12.20 -3.53
CA ASP A 226 -47.53 -13.08 -2.66
C ASP A 226 -46.18 -13.46 -3.29
N ALA A 227 -46.13 -13.67 -4.61
CA ALA A 227 -44.89 -13.92 -5.33
C ALA A 227 -43.94 -12.72 -5.31
N LEU A 228 -44.45 -11.50 -5.54
CA LEU A 228 -43.64 -10.27 -5.47
C LEU A 228 -43.15 -9.99 -4.04
N PHE A 229 -43.98 -10.27 -3.03
CA PHE A 229 -43.57 -10.19 -1.64
C PHE A 229 -42.43 -11.18 -1.32
N ALA A 230 -42.55 -12.43 -1.76
CA ALA A 230 -41.51 -13.44 -1.56
C ALA A 230 -40.20 -13.05 -2.26
N ILE A 231 -40.27 -12.53 -3.49
CA ILE A 231 -39.11 -12.02 -4.23
C ILE A 231 -38.46 -10.87 -3.47
N ALA A 232 -39.23 -9.87 -3.05
CA ALA A 232 -38.70 -8.73 -2.31
C ALA A 232 -38.07 -9.14 -0.97
N LEU A 233 -38.67 -10.11 -0.26
CA LEU A 233 -38.11 -10.66 0.98
C LEU A 233 -36.77 -11.35 0.73
N VAL A 234 -36.67 -12.18 -0.33
CA VAL A 234 -35.43 -12.85 -0.71
C VAL A 234 -34.36 -11.84 -1.12
N THR A 235 -34.72 -10.83 -1.92
CA THR A 235 -33.78 -9.77 -2.33
C THR A 235 -33.28 -8.95 -1.14
N ALA A 236 -34.14 -8.62 -0.18
CA ALA A 236 -33.74 -7.95 1.07
C ALA A 236 -32.83 -8.83 1.92
N ALA A 237 -33.15 -10.13 2.05
CA ALA A 237 -32.35 -11.10 2.81
C ALA A 237 -30.97 -11.34 2.19
N LEU A 238 -30.85 -11.28 0.85
CA LEU A 238 -29.58 -11.45 0.14
C LEU A 238 -28.71 -10.17 0.14
N SER A 239 -29.32 -8.99 0.15
CA SER A 239 -28.59 -7.71 0.15
C SER A 239 -28.06 -7.32 1.53
N LEU A 240 -28.78 -7.64 2.61
CA LEU A 240 -28.39 -7.24 3.97
C LEU A 240 -26.99 -7.76 4.39
N PRO A 241 -26.61 -9.05 4.18
CA PRO A 241 -25.28 -9.53 4.53
C PRO A 241 -24.15 -8.81 3.76
N SER A 242 -24.40 -8.42 2.51
CA SER A 242 -23.42 -7.71 1.69
C SER A 242 -23.20 -6.28 2.20
N ILE A 243 -24.30 -5.58 2.51
CA ILE A 243 -24.25 -4.25 3.15
C ILE A 243 -23.50 -4.31 4.48
N VAL A 244 -23.85 -5.28 5.35
CA VAL A 244 -23.19 -5.45 6.65
C VAL A 244 -21.70 -5.76 6.47
N ARG A 245 -21.35 -6.65 5.53
CA ARG A 245 -19.95 -7.00 5.23
C ARG A 245 -19.16 -5.77 4.77
N ASP A 246 -19.70 -4.95 3.88
CA ASP A 246 -19.00 -3.76 3.39
C ASP A 246 -18.89 -2.68 4.47
N LEU A 247 -19.92 -2.49 5.30
CA LEU A 247 -19.85 -1.59 6.46
C LEU A 247 -18.76 -2.03 7.45
N VAL A 248 -18.68 -3.34 7.75
CA VAL A 248 -17.65 -3.90 8.63
C VAL A 248 -16.26 -3.73 7.99
N PHE A 249 -16.13 -4.00 6.68
CA PHE A 249 -14.88 -3.80 5.95
C PHE A 249 -14.43 -2.34 6.02
N ARG A 250 -15.31 -1.38 5.73
CA ARG A 250 -15.02 0.06 5.85
C ARG A 250 -14.67 0.51 7.25
N ALA A 251 -15.34 -0.02 8.27
CA ALA A 251 -15.01 0.27 9.65
C ALA A 251 -13.61 -0.25 10.01
N LYS A 252 -13.24 -1.44 9.53
CA LYS A 252 -11.90 -2.01 9.70
C LYS A 252 -10.83 -1.20 8.96
N THR A 253 -11.07 -0.84 7.69
CA THR A 253 -10.11 -0.03 6.91
C THR A 253 -9.93 1.36 7.49
N SER A 254 -11.01 2.00 7.97
CA SER A 254 -10.93 3.28 8.69
C SER A 254 -10.05 3.19 9.94
N LYS A 255 -10.24 2.15 10.75
CA LYS A 255 -9.39 1.89 11.92
C LYS A 255 -7.94 1.65 11.52
N ALA A 256 -7.69 0.87 10.46
CA ALA A 256 -6.35 0.60 9.96
C ALA A 256 -5.64 1.85 9.45
N VAL A 257 -6.32 2.73 8.70
CA VAL A 257 -5.74 4.01 8.25
C VAL A 257 -5.36 4.89 9.44
N LYS A 258 -6.25 5.03 10.44
CA LYS A 258 -5.98 5.83 11.64
C LYS A 258 -4.85 5.24 12.48
N ALA A 259 -4.76 3.93 12.60
CA ALA A 259 -3.68 3.26 13.34
C ALA A 259 -2.32 3.44 12.64
N ARG A 260 -2.28 3.29 11.31
CA ARG A 260 -1.08 3.58 10.49
C ARG A 260 -0.60 5.02 10.64
N ALA A 261 -1.50 5.98 10.50
CA ALA A 261 -1.17 7.40 10.64
C ALA A 261 -0.62 7.71 12.04
N ARG A 262 -1.20 7.11 13.10
CA ARG A 262 -0.68 7.25 14.47
C ARG A 262 0.73 6.69 14.62
N LEU A 263 1.02 5.52 14.05
CA LEU A 263 2.36 4.94 14.10
C LEU A 263 3.38 5.82 13.37
N LEU A 264 3.04 6.31 12.16
CA LEU A 264 3.91 7.21 11.40
C LEU A 264 4.21 8.51 12.16
N LEU A 265 3.20 9.11 12.79
CA LEU A 265 3.38 10.30 13.62
C LEU A 265 4.22 10.03 14.87
N ALA A 266 4.01 8.88 15.52
CA ALA A 266 4.80 8.50 16.68
C ALA A 266 6.28 8.27 16.31
N ALA A 267 6.54 7.59 15.20
CA ALA A 267 7.88 7.39 14.67
C ALA A 267 8.55 8.72 14.27
N SER A 268 7.83 9.59 13.56
CA SER A 268 8.31 10.93 13.22
C SER A 268 8.66 11.75 14.46
N SER A 269 7.75 11.80 15.45
CA SER A 269 7.98 12.50 16.70
C SER A 269 9.19 11.96 17.45
N GLN A 270 9.43 10.64 17.42
CA GLN A 270 10.57 10.04 18.08
C GLN A 270 11.89 10.44 17.41
N ILE A 271 11.96 10.37 16.08
CA ILE A 271 13.13 10.80 15.30
C ILE A 271 13.42 12.28 15.55
N LYS A 272 12.39 13.14 15.58
CA LYS A 272 12.54 14.57 15.86
C LYS A 272 13.01 14.83 17.29
N ALA A 273 12.43 14.14 18.27
CA ALA A 273 12.80 14.28 19.68
C ALA A 273 14.26 13.87 19.93
N SER A 274 14.75 12.87 19.21
CA SER A 274 16.14 12.42 19.29
C SER A 274 17.11 13.17 18.35
N GLN A 275 16.65 14.25 17.70
CA GLN A 275 17.42 15.04 16.73
C GLN A 275 18.03 14.18 15.60
N GLY A 276 17.31 13.14 15.17
CA GLY A 276 17.76 12.24 14.11
C GLY A 276 18.70 11.13 14.59
N VAL A 277 19.01 11.02 15.88
CA VAL A 277 19.91 9.99 16.43
C VAL A 277 19.08 8.90 17.10
N ILE A 278 19.03 7.70 16.51
CA ILE A 278 18.37 6.53 17.10
C ILE A 278 19.34 5.36 17.06
N THR A 279 19.66 4.82 18.23
CA THR A 279 20.60 3.70 18.39
C THR A 279 19.91 2.42 18.87
N SER A 280 18.65 2.52 19.27
CA SER A 280 17.88 1.38 19.76
C SER A 280 17.39 0.52 18.58
N ALA A 281 17.97 -0.68 18.42
CA ALA A 281 17.54 -1.65 17.43
C ALA A 281 16.01 -1.89 17.38
N PRO A 282 15.30 -2.11 18.51
CA PRO A 282 13.84 -2.28 18.45
C PRO A 282 13.09 -1.02 18.01
N MET A 283 13.61 0.18 18.26
CA MET A 283 13.00 1.40 17.70
C MET A 283 13.19 1.50 16.18
N ILE A 284 14.38 1.13 15.69
CA ILE A 284 14.69 1.11 14.26
C ILE A 284 13.78 0.11 13.53
N GLU A 285 13.56 -1.07 14.10
CA GLU A 285 12.63 -2.08 13.57
C GLU A 285 11.18 -1.56 13.50
N ILE A 286 10.73 -0.80 14.51
CA ILE A 286 9.37 -0.22 14.48
C ILE A 286 9.26 0.88 13.42
N ILE A 287 10.30 1.71 13.23
CA ILE A 287 10.34 2.73 12.17
C ILE A 287 10.32 2.09 10.79
N GLU A 288 11.13 1.04 10.61
CA GLU A 288 11.16 0.23 9.40
C GLU A 288 9.80 -0.40 9.11
N PHE A 289 9.16 -0.99 10.13
CA PHE A 289 7.80 -1.52 10.03
C PHE A 289 6.79 -0.45 9.61
N ALA A 290 6.85 0.75 10.21
CA ALA A 290 5.94 1.85 9.88
C ALA A 290 6.05 2.26 8.40
N LEU A 291 7.27 2.29 7.85
CA LEU A 291 7.53 2.67 6.46
C LEU A 291 7.20 1.56 5.46
N ARG A 292 7.45 0.29 5.80
CA ARG A 292 7.08 -0.86 4.94
C ARG A 292 5.56 -0.98 4.81
N HIS A 293 4.83 -0.83 5.91
CA HIS A 293 3.39 -1.05 5.93
C HIS A 293 2.55 0.23 5.74
N ARG A 294 3.12 1.29 5.16
CA ARG A 294 2.40 2.56 4.92
C ARG A 294 1.16 2.42 4.03
N HIS A 295 1.17 1.49 3.06
CA HIS A 295 0.05 1.24 2.13
C HIS A 295 -0.64 -0.12 2.32
N ASP A 296 -0.11 -0.96 3.20
CA ASP A 296 -0.58 -2.34 3.36
C ASP A 296 -1.89 -2.44 4.18
N GLU A 297 -2.64 -3.54 3.97
CA GLU A 297 -3.88 -3.88 4.67
C GLU A 297 -3.64 -4.70 5.96
N THR A 298 -2.44 -4.60 6.54
CA THR A 298 -2.10 -5.27 7.80
C THR A 298 -3.14 -4.95 8.89
N GLU A 299 -3.36 -5.89 9.81
CA GLU A 299 -4.35 -5.70 10.87
C GLU A 299 -4.07 -4.44 11.72
N TYR A 300 -5.09 -3.61 11.91
CA TYR A 300 -4.99 -2.35 12.68
C TYR A 300 -4.40 -2.55 14.09
N LYS A 301 -4.64 -3.71 14.70
CA LYS A 301 -4.12 -4.07 16.03
C LYS A 301 -2.60 -4.11 16.08
N THR A 302 -1.96 -4.55 15.00
CA THR A 302 -0.50 -4.61 14.90
C THR A 302 0.10 -3.21 14.91
N PHE A 303 -0.50 -2.26 14.20
CA PHE A 303 -0.07 -0.86 14.22
C PHE A 303 -0.26 -0.21 15.60
N ASP A 304 -1.39 -0.46 16.26
CA ASP A 304 -1.65 0.04 17.60
C ASP A 304 -0.63 -0.51 18.61
N LEU A 305 -0.36 -1.83 18.55
CA LEU A 305 0.64 -2.49 19.39
C LEU A 305 2.04 -1.91 19.15
N LYS A 306 2.47 -1.77 17.89
CA LYS A 306 3.77 -1.17 17.53
C LYS A 306 3.88 0.30 17.97
N THR A 307 2.78 1.03 17.96
CA THR A 307 2.73 2.42 18.45
C THR A 307 2.97 2.48 19.95
N GLU A 308 2.32 1.61 20.72
CA GLU A 308 2.51 1.55 22.18
C GLU A 308 3.89 0.99 22.56
N GLU A 309 4.42 0.01 21.82
CA GLU A 309 5.81 -0.46 21.96
C GLU A 309 6.81 0.69 21.77
N LEU A 310 6.64 1.52 20.73
CA LEU A 310 7.53 2.64 20.47
C LEU A 310 7.49 3.68 21.60
N LYS A 311 6.28 3.99 22.12
CA LYS A 311 6.12 4.90 23.27
C LYS A 311 6.73 4.32 24.55
N ALA A 312 6.59 3.02 24.78
CA ALA A 312 7.16 2.37 25.94
C ALA A 312 8.70 2.42 25.91
N LEU A 313 9.28 2.12 24.74
CA LEU A 313 10.72 2.20 24.50
C LEU A 313 11.24 3.63 24.67
N SER A 314 10.50 4.65 24.22
CA SER A 314 10.92 6.05 24.38
C SER A 314 10.82 6.55 25.82
N ALA A 315 9.89 6.03 26.60
CA ALA A 315 9.73 6.33 28.03
C ALA A 315 10.71 5.55 28.94
N GLY A 316 11.53 4.64 28.39
CA GLY A 316 12.42 3.78 29.19
C GLY A 316 11.69 2.71 30.00
N THR A 317 10.43 2.44 29.68
CA THR A 317 9.61 1.40 30.31
C THR A 317 9.68 0.09 29.52
N PRO A 318 9.87 -1.07 30.17
CA PRO A 318 9.90 -2.35 29.47
C PRO A 318 8.57 -2.60 28.74
N PRO A 319 8.60 -3.14 27.50
CA PRO A 319 7.40 -3.36 26.70
C PRO A 319 6.47 -4.34 27.41
N SER A 320 5.23 -3.91 27.65
CA SER A 320 4.19 -4.74 28.26
C SER A 320 3.52 -5.62 27.18
N GLY A 321 4.15 -6.75 26.84
CA GLY A 321 3.67 -7.72 25.84
C GLY A 321 4.44 -9.05 25.93
N PRO A 322 3.95 -10.15 25.31
CA PRO A 322 4.36 -11.54 25.60
C PRO A 322 5.82 -11.90 25.23
N THR A 323 6.60 -10.95 24.74
CA THR A 323 8.04 -11.07 24.48
C THR A 323 8.91 -10.98 25.73
N ALA A 324 8.33 -10.93 26.93
CA ALA A 324 9.04 -10.96 28.21
C ALA A 324 9.64 -12.34 28.59
N ILE A 325 9.62 -13.33 27.69
CA ILE A 325 10.26 -14.63 27.93
C ILE A 325 11.21 -14.95 26.77
N ALA A 326 12.50 -14.64 26.97
CA ALA A 326 13.60 -15.58 26.85
C ALA A 326 14.94 -14.84 26.73
N THR A 327 15.50 -14.46 27.88
CA THR A 327 16.95 -14.41 28.09
C THR A 327 17.23 -14.80 29.54
N GLN A 328 17.38 -16.11 29.75
CA GLN A 328 18.28 -16.69 30.75
C GLN A 328 19.28 -17.56 29.99
#